data_AF-A0AA41YBW8-F1
#
_entry.id   AF-A0AA41YBW8-F1
#
_cell.length_a   1.000
_cell.length_b   1.000
_cell.length_c   1.000
_cell.angle_alpha   90.00
_cell.angle_beta   90.00
_cell.angle_gamma   90.00
#
_symmetry.space_group_name_H-M   'P 1'
#
loop_
_entity.id
_entity.type
_entity.pdbx_description
1 polymer ?
#
loop_
_entity_poly.entity_id
_entity_poly.type
_entity_poly.pdbx_seq_one_letter_code
_entity_poly.pdbx_strand_id
1 'polypeptide(L)'
;MEFLKLFLIALVLVAVAFAGLAIKILLEKKGKFPNLHIGSNKHMKQRGITCAQTFDKIEQSKARKKLTFKELNLIKDTPGSC
;
A
#
# COMPACT_ATOMS: atom_id res chain seq x y z
N MET A 1 46.61 8.19 10.48
CA MET A 1 46.66 7.56 9.14
C MET A 1 45.63 6.45 8.96
N GLU A 2 45.20 5.75 10.03
CA GLU A 2 44.22 4.65 9.91
C GLU A 2 42.76 5.12 9.72
N PHE A 3 42.36 6.23 10.37
CA PHE A 3 41.02 6.78 10.22
C PHE A 3 40.69 7.21 8.78
N LEU A 4 41.64 7.85 8.10
CA LEU A 4 41.43 8.33 6.72
C LEU A 4 41.26 7.15 5.74
N LYS A 5 41.99 6.05 5.94
CA LYS A 5 41.85 4.82 5.15
C LYS A 5 40.46 4.20 5.36
N LEU A 6 40.02 4.06 6.61
CA LEU A 6 38.69 3.53 6.93
C LEU A 6 37.58 4.40 6.36
N PHE A 7 37.72 5.72 6.46
CA PHE A 7 36.77 6.67 5.89
C PHE A 7 36.67 6.56 4.37
N LEU A 8 37.81 6.46 3.68
CA LEU A 8 37.84 6.28 2.22
C LEU A 8 37.18 4.97 1.79
N ILE A 9 37.44 3.87 2.51
CA ILE A 9 36.81 2.56 2.23
C ILE A 9 35.29 2.65 2.40
N ALA A 10 34.81 3.27 3.49
CA ALA A 10 33.39 3.47 3.71
C ALA A 10 32.75 4.34 2.63
N LEU A 11 33.42 5.42 2.21
CA LEU A 11 32.93 6.33 1.17
C LEU A 11 32.81 5.62 -0.19
N VAL A 12 33.78 4.78 -0.54
CA VAL A 12 33.74 3.95 -1.76
C VAL A 12 32.56 2.98 -1.72
N LEU A 13 32.34 2.28 -0.60
CA LEU A 13 31.21 1.36 -0.46
C LEU A 13 29.86 2.05 -0.63
N VAL A 14 29.69 3.21 -0.01
CA VAL A 14 28.47 4.03 -0.14
C VAL A 14 28.30 4.50 -1.59
N ALA A 15 29.38 4.97 -2.23
CA ALA A 15 29.34 5.40 -3.63
C ALA A 15 28.92 4.28 -4.58
N VAL A 16 29.42 3.05 -4.38
CA VAL A 16 29.01 1.87 -5.17
C VAL A 16 27.52 1.56 -5.00
N ALA A 17 26.99 1.64 -3.77
CA ALA A 17 25.57 1.42 -3.51
C ALA A 17 24.68 2.45 -4.23
N PHE A 18 25.04 3.74 -4.16
CA PHE A 18 24.32 4.80 -4.87
C PHE A 18 24.46 4.70 -6.39
N ALA A 19 25.63 4.30 -6.91
CA ALA A 19 25.83 4.05 -8.33
C ALA A 19 24.93 2.93 -8.84
N GLY A 20 24.80 1.82 -8.10
CA GLY A 20 23.88 0.73 -8.44
C GLY A 20 22.41 1.18 -8.47
N LEU A 21 22.00 2.00 -7.50
CA LEU A 21 20.66 2.58 -7.47
C LEU A 21 20.42 3.51 -8.68
N ALA A 22 21.41 4.35 -9.02
CA ALA A 22 21.34 5.27 -10.15
C ALA A 22 21.27 4.54 -11.50
N ILE A 23 22.10 3.51 -11.70
CA ILE A 23 22.08 2.68 -12.91
C ILE A 23 20.70 2.04 -13.08
N LYS A 24 20.13 1.47 -12.01
CA LYS A 24 18.79 0.89 -12.06
C LYS A 24 17.74 1.90 -12.53
N ILE A 25 17.77 3.13 -12.01
CA ILE A 25 16.83 4.18 -12.40
C ILE A 25 17.03 4.58 -13.88
N LEU A 26 18.27 4.69 -14.34
CA LEU A 26 18.59 5.07 -15.73
C LEU A 26 18.21 3.97 -16.74
N LEU A 27 18.37 2.70 -16.38
CA LEU A 27 18.03 1.56 -17.24
C LEU A 27 16.52 1.27 -17.27
N GLU A 28 15.78 1.65 -16.24
CA GLU A 28 14.34 1.39 -16.17
C GLU A 28 13.60 2.34 -17.12
N LYS A 29 12.82 1.79 -18.07
CA LYS A 29 12.17 2.54 -19.18
C LYS A 29 11.31 3.74 -18.77
N LYS A 30 10.96 3.87 -17.49
CA LYS A 30 10.17 4.98 -16.95
C LYS A 30 10.89 5.81 -15.90
N GLY A 31 12.17 5.55 -15.60
CA GLY A 31 13.05 6.41 -14.79
C GLY A 31 12.50 6.85 -13.43
N LYS A 32 11.48 6.16 -12.92
CA LYS A 32 10.72 6.56 -11.73
C LYS A 32 11.08 5.62 -10.61
N PHE A 33 11.32 6.21 -9.44
CA PHE A 33 11.45 5.43 -8.22
C PHE A 33 10.18 4.58 -8.03
N PRO A 34 10.29 3.31 -7.63
CA PRO A 34 9.14 2.45 -7.44
C PRO A 34 8.18 3.08 -6.43
N ASN A 35 6.88 3.09 -6.77
CA ASN A 35 5.86 3.55 -5.84
C ASN A 35 5.74 2.57 -4.68
N LEU A 36 6.22 2.96 -3.50
CA LEU A 36 6.10 2.15 -2.27
C LEU A 36 4.71 2.27 -1.62
N HIS A 37 3.78 3.01 -2.23
CA HIS A 37 2.40 3.08 -1.80
C HIS A 37 1.60 1.87 -2.30
N ILE A 38 1.13 1.03 -1.37
CA ILE A 38 0.24 -0.11 -1.66
C ILE A 38 -0.97 0.32 -2.50
N GLY A 39 -1.58 1.46 -2.16
CA GLY A 39 -2.82 1.94 -2.80
C GLY A 39 -2.68 2.28 -4.29
N SER A 40 -1.49 2.68 -4.73
CA SER A 40 -1.22 3.06 -6.12
C SER A 40 -0.71 1.88 -6.97
N ASN A 41 -0.45 0.73 -6.37
CA ASN A 41 0.05 -0.44 -7.07
C ASN A 41 -1.09 -1.27 -7.69
N LYS A 42 -1.20 -1.23 -9.03
CA LYS A 42 -2.18 -2.01 -9.79
C LYS A 42 -2.08 -3.51 -9.51
N HIS A 43 -0.86 -4.04 -9.34
CA HIS A 43 -0.66 -5.47 -9.08
C HIS A 43 -1.17 -5.88 -7.69
N MET A 44 -1.03 -5.03 -6.67
CA MET A 44 -1.59 -5.33 -5.34
C MET A 44 -3.11 -5.23 -5.33
N LYS A 45 -3.65 -4.22 -6.03
CA LYS A 45 -5.10 -4.06 -6.19
C LYS A 45 -5.74 -5.26 -6.88
N GLN A 46 -5.10 -5.82 -7.92
CA GLN A 46 -5.56 -7.05 -8.58
C GLN A 46 -5.60 -8.26 -7.64
N ARG A 47 -4.72 -8.30 -6.63
CA ARG A 47 -4.71 -9.33 -5.58
C ARG A 47 -5.70 -9.05 -4.44
N GLY A 48 -6.49 -7.98 -4.52
CA GLY A 48 -7.42 -7.57 -3.46
C GLY A 48 -6.75 -6.91 -2.25
N ILE A 49 -5.44 -6.65 -2.30
CA ILE A 49 -4.70 -6.05 -1.19
C ILE A 49 -4.84 -4.53 -1.27
N THR A 50 -5.35 -3.92 -0.20
CA THR A 50 -5.56 -2.46 -0.10
C THR A 50 -4.96 -1.92 1.20
N CYS A 51 -4.84 -0.59 1.31
CA CYS A 51 -4.42 0.06 2.56
C CYS A 51 -5.38 -0.29 3.70
N ALA A 52 -4.88 -0.40 4.93
CA ALA A 52 -5.67 -0.69 6.13
C ALA A 52 -6.91 0.22 6.24
N GLN A 53 -6.75 1.52 6.03
CA GLN A 53 -7.87 2.46 6.09
C GLN A 53 -8.94 2.21 5.01
N THR A 54 -8.53 1.82 3.81
CA THR A 54 -9.47 1.49 2.73
C THR A 54 -10.19 0.20 3.03
N PHE A 55 -9.48 -0.80 3.55
CA PHE A 55 -10.05 -2.07 3.96
C PHE A 55 -11.08 -1.87 5.08
N ASP A 56 -10.75 -1.11 6.12
CA ASP A 56 -11.65 -0.77 7.22
C ASP A 56 -12.92 -0.07 6.71
N LYS A 57 -12.79 0.91 5.80
CA LYS A 57 -13.96 1.58 5.20
C LYS A 57 -14.85 0.59 4.42
N ILE A 58 -14.24 -0.32 3.66
CA ILE A 58 -14.98 -1.34 2.91
C ILE A 58 -15.74 -2.26 3.88
N GLU A 59 -15.09 -2.76 4.93
CA GLU A 59 -15.72 -3.64 5.91
C GLU A 59 -16.80 -2.93 6.74
N GLN A 60 -16.57 -1.68 7.15
CA GLN A 60 -17.60 -0.85 7.79
C GLN A 60 -18.81 -0.63 6.88
N SER A 61 -18.61 -0.39 5.58
CA SER A 61 -19.71 -0.24 4.63
C SER A 61 -20.52 -1.53 4.46
N LYS A 62 -19.85 -2.69 4.47
CA LYS A 62 -20.50 -4.01 4.43
C LYS A 62 -21.31 -4.26 5.70
N ALA A 63 -20.77 -3.95 6.87
CA ALA A 63 -21.46 -4.07 8.14
C ALA A 63 -22.73 -3.20 8.18
N ARG A 64 -22.63 -1.92 7.78
CA ARG A 64 -23.79 -1.01 7.71
C ARG A 64 -24.89 -1.52 6.78
N LYS A 65 -24.53 -2.00 5.58
CA LYS A 65 -25.50 -2.58 4.63
C LYS A 65 -26.21 -3.80 5.20
N LYS A 66 -25.50 -4.66 5.92
CA LYS A 66 -26.09 -5.82 6.60
C LYS A 66 -27.09 -5.41 7.68
N LEU A 67 -26.78 -4.37 8.46
CA LEU A 67 -27.68 -3.84 9.48
C LEU A 67 -28.94 -3.22 8.86
N THR A 68 -28.79 -2.36 7.84
CA THR A 68 -29.94 -1.79 7.12
C THR A 68 -30.83 -2.85 6.48
N PHE A 69 -30.25 -3.90 5.88
CA PHE A 69 -31.04 -5.01 5.34
C PHE A 69 -31.77 -5.76 6.45
N LYS A 70 -31.11 -6.02 7.57
CA LYS A 70 -31.73 -6.72 8.71
C LYS A 70 -32.90 -5.90 9.29
N GLU A 71 -32.71 -4.61 9.52
CA GLU A 71 -33.77 -3.70 9.98
C GLU A 71 -34.98 -3.69 9.03
N LEU A 72 -34.75 -3.65 7.71
CA LEU A 72 -35.84 -3.68 6.73
C LEU A 72 -36.64 -4.99 6.77
N ASN A 73 -35.99 -6.13 7.06
CA ASN A 73 -36.69 -7.41 7.20
C ASN A 73 -37.45 -7.50 8.54
N LEU A 74 -36.86 -7.03 9.65
CA LEU A 74 -37.55 -7.03 10.95
C LEU A 74 -38.86 -6.24 10.92
N ILE A 75 -38.92 -5.12 10.20
CA ILE A 75 -40.14 -4.30 10.08
C ILE A 75 -41.24 -5.02 9.27
N LYS A 76 -40.86 -5.81 8.26
CA LYS A 76 -41.82 -6.62 7.47
C LYS A 76 -42.38 -7.81 8.24
N ASP A 77 -41.59 -8.33 9.18
CA ASP A 77 -41.96 -9.49 9.99
C ASP A 77 -42.84 -9.12 11.20
N THR A 78 -42.95 -7.82 11.53
CA THR A 78 -43.89 -7.34 12.56
C THR A 78 -45.34 -7.32 12.04
N PRO A 79 -46.28 -8.08 12.64
CA PRO A 79 -47.69 -8.03 12.26
C PRO A 79 -48.27 -6.67 12.67
N GLY A 80 -48.39 -5.77 11.69
CA GLY A 80 -48.93 -4.42 11.90
C GLY A 80 -48.34 -3.33 11.00
N SER A 81 -47.38 -3.61 10.12
CA SER A 81 -46.94 -2.63 9.12
C SER A 81 -47.94 -2.56 7.96
N CYS A 82 -48.85 -1.58 8.02
CA CYS A 82 -49.43 -0.99 6.81
C CYS A 82 -48.34 -0.24 6.02
#